data_AF-Q1A692-F1
#
_entry.id   AF-Q1A692-F1
#
_cell.length_a   1.000
_cell.length_b   1.000
_cell.length_c   1.000
_cell.angle_alpha   90.00
_cell.angle_beta   90.00
_cell.angle_gamma   90.00
#
_symmetry.space_group_name_H-M   'P 1'
#
loop_
_entity.id
_entity.type
_entity.pdbx_description
1 polymer ?
#
loop_
_entity_poly.entity_id
_entity_poly.type
_entity_poly.pdbx_seq_one_letter_code
_entity_poly.pdbx_strand_id
1 'polypeptide(L)'
;MRKIFEGIVNFMEENGSIQSEYKDVYIFALQTIVVYAFNIGTGVVIGVFMKEFLYCMIFLAAFILLRQEAGGYHAPGWKSCYFLSCGILVLTLLWIKEEFIYQTYITMIAALVAGIGIFLFAPLEDKNKPLEEEEKKALGKKARIIVVTELVVGMVFLMVNKKVAYAVWGAVIWCGVSYLAWPVKRYMEKNGENREDNN
;
A
#
# COMPACT_ATOMS: atom_id res chain seq x y z
N MET A 1 18.16 4.77 10.88
CA MET A 1 16.93 5.44 10.43
C MET A 1 15.99 5.69 11.60
N ARG A 2 15.52 4.65 12.32
CA ARG A 2 14.68 4.82 13.53
C ARG A 2 15.28 5.78 14.57
N LYS A 3 16.56 5.62 14.94
CA LYS A 3 17.27 6.53 15.87
C LYS A 3 17.29 8.02 15.43
N ILE A 4 17.28 8.28 14.12
CA ILE A 4 17.25 9.65 13.60
C ILE A 4 15.85 10.23 13.78
N PHE A 5 14.81 9.46 13.46
CA PHE A 5 13.43 9.87 13.66
C PHE A 5 13.09 10.01 15.15
N GLU A 6 13.59 9.12 16.00
CA GLU A 6 13.50 9.26 17.46
C GLU A 6 14.13 10.57 17.92
N GLY A 7 15.31 10.95 17.42
CA GLY A 7 15.92 12.25 17.72
C GLY A 7 15.07 13.44 17.28
N ILE A 8 14.47 13.40 16.09
CA ILE A 8 13.59 14.46 15.57
C ILE A 8 12.31 14.56 16.43
N VAL A 9 11.68 13.43 16.73
CA VAL A 9 10.42 13.40 17.49
C VAL A 9 10.67 13.76 18.96
N ASN A 10 11.80 13.35 19.56
CA ASN A 10 12.21 13.80 20.89
C ASN A 10 12.36 15.33 20.94
N PHE A 11 12.99 15.93 19.93
CA PHE A 11 13.10 17.39 19.85
C PHE A 11 11.73 18.07 19.72
N MET A 12 10.79 17.48 18.98
CA MET A 12 9.41 18.00 18.88
C MET A 12 8.65 17.89 20.21
N GLU A 13 8.90 16.82 20.97
CA GLU A 13 8.33 16.57 22.30
C GLU A 13 8.89 17.55 23.34
N GLU A 14 10.21 17.74 23.37
CA GLU A 14 10.90 18.68 24.27
C GLU A 14 10.41 20.13 24.06
N ASN A 15 10.06 20.48 22.81
CA ASN A 15 9.50 21.79 22.46
C ASN A 15 7.98 21.90 22.70
N GLY A 16 7.34 20.88 23.28
CA GLY A 16 5.90 20.86 23.55
C GLY A 16 5.01 20.83 22.30
N SER A 17 5.57 20.51 21.13
CA SER A 17 4.82 20.44 19.87
C SER A 17 4.01 19.16 19.72
N ILE A 18 4.39 18.09 20.42
CA ILE A 18 3.70 16.80 20.44
C ILE A 18 3.61 16.25 21.86
N GLN A 19 2.56 15.48 22.14
CA GLN A 19 2.41 14.74 23.39
C GLN A 19 3.16 13.40 23.30
N SER A 20 3.70 12.94 24.43
CA SER A 20 4.44 11.67 24.53
C SER A 20 3.67 10.47 23.99
N GLU A 21 2.35 10.47 24.12
CA GLU A 21 1.47 9.38 23.66
C GLU A 21 1.51 9.17 22.14
N TYR A 22 1.73 10.22 21.35
CA TYR A 22 1.73 10.14 19.89
C TYR A 22 3.11 9.89 19.28
N LYS A 23 4.15 9.78 20.10
CA LYS A 23 5.55 9.67 19.66
C LYS A 23 5.77 8.57 18.61
N ASP A 24 5.26 7.38 18.87
CA ASP A 24 5.40 6.25 17.96
C ASP A 24 4.63 6.44 16.65
N VAL A 25 3.48 7.13 16.70
CA VAL A 25 2.69 7.49 15.51
C VAL A 25 3.48 8.45 14.60
N TYR A 26 4.13 9.46 15.17
CA TYR A 26 4.97 10.40 14.41
C TYR A 26 6.21 9.70 13.83
N ILE A 27 6.86 8.82 14.60
CA ILE A 27 7.99 8.02 14.10
C ILE A 27 7.53 7.14 12.92
N PHE A 28 6.37 6.49 13.03
CA PHE A 28 5.81 5.66 11.97
C PHE A 28 5.44 6.48 10.73
N ALA A 29 4.86 7.67 10.90
CA ALA A 29 4.52 8.57 9.80
C ALA A 29 5.78 9.02 9.03
N LEU A 30 6.83 9.44 9.74
CA LEU A 30 8.12 9.81 9.13
C LEU A 30 8.76 8.63 8.39
N GLN A 31 8.73 7.43 8.97
CA GLN A 31 9.21 6.22 8.31
C GLN A 31 8.44 5.95 7.02
N THR A 32 7.12 6.06 7.05
CA THR A 32 6.25 5.82 5.90
C THR A 32 6.55 6.80 4.77
N ILE A 33 6.68 8.10 5.08
CA ILE A 33 7.01 9.14 4.09
C ILE A 33 8.34 8.83 3.41
N VAL A 34 9.37 8.48 4.19
CA VAL A 34 10.69 8.18 3.64
C VAL A 34 10.66 6.91 2.78
N VAL A 35 9.94 5.87 3.19
CA VAL A 35 9.76 4.66 2.38
C VAL A 35 9.04 4.97 1.07
N TYR A 36 8.02 5.83 1.07
CA TYR A 36 7.35 6.27 -0.15
C TYR A 36 8.28 7.07 -1.06
N ALA A 37 9.05 8.02 -0.51
CA ALA A 37 10.02 8.78 -1.28
C ALA A 37 11.06 7.87 -1.94
N PHE A 38 11.60 6.88 -1.22
CA PHE A 38 12.50 5.89 -1.79
C PHE A 38 11.83 5.05 -2.87
N ASN A 39 10.61 4.55 -2.64
CA ASN A 39 9.88 3.75 -3.64
C ASN A 39 9.55 4.54 -4.91
N ILE A 40 9.19 5.83 -4.80
CA ILE A 40 8.96 6.68 -5.97
C ILE A 40 10.29 6.89 -6.71
N GLY A 41 11.36 7.25 -6.00
CA GLY A 41 12.67 7.47 -6.60
C GLY A 41 13.21 6.22 -7.31
N THR A 42 13.14 5.05 -6.67
CA THR A 42 13.57 3.80 -7.30
C THR A 42 12.60 3.32 -8.36
N GLY A 43 11.31 3.57 -8.20
CA GLY A 43 10.29 3.28 -9.20
C GLY A 43 10.51 4.05 -10.50
N VAL A 44 10.92 5.32 -10.43
CA VAL A 44 11.34 6.10 -11.61
C VAL A 44 12.52 5.41 -12.33
N VAL A 45 13.55 5.01 -11.59
CA VAL A 45 14.73 4.32 -12.16
C VAL A 45 14.33 2.99 -12.81
N ILE A 46 13.51 2.18 -12.13
CA ILE A 46 13.00 0.90 -12.63
C ILE A 46 12.15 1.11 -13.89
N GLY A 47 11.23 2.08 -13.88
CA GLY A 47 10.35 2.39 -15.00
C GLY A 47 11.13 2.81 -16.24
N VAL A 48 12.16 3.65 -16.09
CA VAL A 48 13.06 4.05 -17.18
C VAL A 48 13.85 2.85 -17.70
N PHE A 49 14.46 2.06 -16.81
CA PHE A 49 15.25 0.89 -17.19
C PHE A 49 14.42 -0.16 -17.94
N MET A 50 13.18 -0.38 -17.48
CA MET A 50 12.24 -1.29 -18.13
C MET A 50 11.58 -0.68 -19.38
N LYS A 51 11.82 0.59 -19.71
CA LYS A 51 11.17 1.31 -20.83
C LYS A 51 9.64 1.39 -20.73
N GLU A 52 9.10 1.29 -19.51
CA GLU A 52 7.66 1.32 -19.22
C GLU A 52 7.35 2.43 -18.19
N PHE A 53 8.03 3.57 -18.32
CA PHE A 53 7.99 4.68 -17.37
C PHE A 53 6.57 5.22 -17.13
N LEU A 54 5.79 5.42 -18.21
CA LEU A 54 4.42 5.93 -18.10
C LEU A 54 3.54 5.00 -17.24
N TYR A 55 3.57 3.70 -17.50
CA TYR A 55 2.77 2.72 -16.76
C TYR A 55 3.24 2.56 -15.32
N CYS A 56 4.55 2.67 -15.07
CA CYS A 56 5.11 2.75 -13.72
C CYS A 56 4.51 3.90 -12.92
N MET A 57 4.49 5.12 -13.48
CA MET A 57 3.95 6.30 -12.79
C MET A 57 2.45 6.18 -12.53
N ILE A 58 1.69 5.64 -13.49
CA ILE A 58 0.26 5.40 -13.33
C ILE A 58 0.00 4.37 -12.22
N PHE A 59 0.74 3.26 -12.21
CA PHE A 59 0.64 2.25 -11.17
C PHE A 59 0.99 2.83 -9.79
N LEU A 60 2.10 3.57 -9.66
CA LEU A 60 2.50 4.16 -8.39
C LEU A 60 1.45 5.16 -7.87
N ALA A 61 0.88 5.99 -8.74
CA ALA A 61 -0.15 6.94 -8.35
C ALA A 61 -1.41 6.22 -7.84
N ALA A 62 -1.94 5.25 -8.59
CA ALA A 62 -3.10 4.45 -8.19
C ALA A 62 -2.82 3.69 -6.88
N PHE A 63 -1.68 2.99 -6.81
CA PHE A 63 -1.31 2.19 -5.65
C PHE A 63 -1.16 3.03 -4.39
N ILE A 64 -0.51 4.20 -4.45
CA ILE A 64 -0.35 5.06 -3.28
C ILE A 64 -1.70 5.60 -2.81
N LEU A 65 -2.54 6.11 -3.73
CA LEU A 65 -3.85 6.66 -3.40
C LEU A 65 -4.76 5.64 -2.72
N LEU A 66 -4.84 4.43 -3.28
CA LEU A 66 -5.66 3.37 -2.70
C LEU A 66 -5.07 2.87 -1.38
N ARG A 67 -3.75 2.65 -1.30
CA ARG A 67 -3.10 2.07 -0.11
C ARG A 67 -3.17 2.98 1.11
N GLN A 68 -3.13 4.30 0.92
CA GLN A 68 -3.23 5.28 2.01
C GLN A 68 -4.58 5.23 2.73
N GLU A 69 -5.66 5.00 1.98
CA GLU A 69 -7.03 4.99 2.52
C GLU A 69 -7.48 3.57 2.90
N ALA A 70 -7.10 2.56 2.11
CA ALA A 70 -7.49 1.17 2.34
C ALA A 70 -6.71 0.52 3.49
N GLY A 71 -5.50 1.00 3.80
CA GLY A 71 -4.62 0.28 4.73
C GLY A 71 -4.16 -1.06 4.15
N GLY A 72 -3.83 -2.02 5.01
CA GLY A 72 -3.32 -3.35 4.62
C GLY A 72 -1.95 -3.68 5.19
N TYR A 73 -1.39 -4.83 4.78
CA TYR A 73 -0.17 -5.38 5.37
C TYR A 73 1.06 -4.48 5.21
N HIS A 74 1.56 -3.94 6.32
CA HIS A 74 2.90 -3.38 6.43
C HIS A 74 3.85 -4.43 7.01
N ALA A 75 4.88 -4.77 6.23
CA ALA A 75 5.91 -5.71 6.64
C ALA A 75 6.69 -5.17 7.85
N PRO A 76 7.13 -6.04 8.78
CA PRO A 76 7.92 -5.63 9.92
C PRO A 76 9.25 -5.03 9.44
N GLY A 77 9.39 -3.71 9.66
CA GLY A 77 10.57 -2.94 9.28
C GLY A 77 10.52 -2.29 7.89
N TRP A 78 11.10 -1.09 7.80
CA TRP A 78 11.13 -0.28 6.59
C TRP A 78 11.78 -0.97 5.37
N LYS A 79 12.83 -1.78 5.59
CA LYS A 79 13.53 -2.51 4.52
C LYS A 79 12.61 -3.53 3.86
N SER A 80 11.91 -4.33 4.65
CA SER A 80 11.01 -5.38 4.18
C SER A 80 9.88 -4.76 3.33
N CYS A 81 9.29 -3.66 3.81
CA CYS A 81 8.24 -2.94 3.08
C CYS A 81 8.77 -2.33 1.77
N TYR A 82 9.97 -1.74 1.80
CA TYR A 82 10.62 -1.19 0.62
C TYR A 82 10.90 -2.27 -0.45
N PHE A 83 11.56 -3.37 -0.09
CA PHE A 83 11.85 -4.44 -1.06
C PHE A 83 10.60 -5.14 -1.58
N LEU A 84 9.58 -5.33 -0.74
CA LEU A 84 8.29 -5.85 -1.16
C LEU A 84 7.62 -4.94 -2.18
N SER A 85 7.61 -3.63 -1.92
CA SER A 85 7.02 -2.63 -2.83
C SER A 85 7.74 -2.57 -4.17
N CYS A 86 9.08 -2.60 -4.16
CA CYS A 86 9.89 -2.71 -5.37
C CYS A 86 9.59 -4.01 -6.15
N GLY A 87 9.46 -5.14 -5.45
CA GLY A 87 9.12 -6.42 -6.06
C GLY A 87 7.75 -6.39 -6.74
N ILE A 88 6.74 -5.88 -6.05
CA ILE A 88 5.39 -5.67 -6.58
C ILE A 88 5.41 -4.80 -7.84
N LEU A 89 6.17 -3.70 -7.82
CA LEU A 89 6.30 -2.82 -8.97
C LEU A 89 6.93 -3.56 -10.17
N VAL A 90 8.06 -4.26 -9.96
CA VAL A 90 8.74 -5.00 -11.03
C VAL A 90 7.82 -6.08 -11.60
N LEU A 91 7.13 -6.85 -10.75
CA LEU A 91 6.18 -7.88 -11.20
C LEU A 91 5.03 -7.28 -12.02
N THR A 92 4.53 -6.12 -11.63
CA THR A 92 3.49 -5.41 -12.38
C THR A 92 4.00 -4.96 -13.75
N LEU A 93 5.21 -4.40 -13.82
CA LEU A 93 5.80 -3.97 -15.08
C LEU A 93 6.15 -5.15 -16.00
N LEU A 94 6.60 -6.28 -15.45
CA LEU A 94 6.78 -7.52 -16.20
C LEU A 94 5.44 -8.00 -16.74
N TRP A 95 4.40 -8.04 -15.90
CA TRP A 95 3.05 -8.40 -16.35
C TRP A 95 2.56 -7.50 -17.47
N ILE A 96 2.78 -6.19 -17.41
CA ILE A 96 2.39 -5.23 -18.45
C ILE A 96 3.13 -5.48 -19.78
N LYS A 97 4.37 -5.96 -19.73
CA LYS A 97 5.19 -6.26 -20.90
C LYS A 97 4.77 -7.53 -21.62
N GLU A 98 4.28 -8.51 -20.88
CA GLU A 98 3.78 -9.74 -21.49
C GLU A 98 2.59 -9.45 -22.40
N GLU A 99 2.47 -10.23 -23.47
CA GLU A 99 1.35 -10.13 -24.40
C GLU A 99 0.82 -11.54 -24.73
N PHE A 100 -0.25 -11.93 -24.07
CA PHE A 100 -0.94 -13.19 -24.35
C PHE A 100 -2.46 -13.06 -24.20
N ILE A 101 -3.18 -13.98 -24.86
CA ILE A 101 -4.62 -13.82 -25.15
C ILE A 101 -5.52 -13.73 -23.91
N TYR A 102 -5.14 -14.36 -22.80
CA TYR A 102 -5.94 -14.41 -21.57
C TYR A 102 -5.57 -13.34 -20.54
N GLN A 103 -4.54 -12.54 -20.80
CA GLN A 103 -3.98 -11.57 -19.85
C GLN A 103 -5.03 -10.55 -19.36
N THR A 104 -5.85 -10.01 -20.27
CA THR A 104 -6.93 -9.07 -19.94
C THR A 104 -7.94 -9.69 -18.98
N TYR A 105 -8.40 -10.90 -19.31
CA TYR A 105 -9.41 -11.59 -18.52
C TYR A 105 -8.90 -11.93 -17.12
N ILE A 106 -7.66 -12.43 -17.03
CA ILE A 106 -7.01 -12.71 -15.74
C ILE A 106 -6.90 -11.42 -14.90
N THR A 107 -6.43 -10.34 -15.50
CA THR A 107 -6.25 -9.05 -14.79
C THR A 107 -7.60 -8.51 -14.31
N MET A 108 -8.63 -8.54 -15.16
CA MET A 108 -9.96 -8.05 -14.83
C MET A 108 -10.61 -8.87 -13.69
N ILE A 109 -10.54 -10.21 -13.77
CA ILE A 109 -11.10 -11.09 -12.73
C ILE A 109 -10.35 -10.90 -11.41
N ALA A 110 -9.03 -10.86 -11.45
CA ALA A 110 -8.21 -10.63 -10.26
C ALA A 110 -8.52 -9.27 -9.60
N ALA A 111 -8.66 -8.21 -10.41
CA ALA A 111 -9.00 -6.87 -9.92
C ALA A 111 -10.41 -6.82 -9.33
N LEU A 112 -11.39 -7.50 -9.92
CA LEU A 112 -12.75 -7.61 -9.37
C LEU A 112 -12.75 -8.31 -8.02
N VAL A 113 -12.08 -9.47 -7.90
CA VAL A 113 -12.00 -10.23 -6.63
C VAL A 113 -11.30 -9.40 -5.55
N ALA A 114 -10.16 -8.78 -5.89
CA ALA A 114 -9.45 -7.89 -4.99
C ALA A 114 -10.31 -6.68 -4.58
N GLY A 115 -10.98 -6.06 -5.54
CA GLY A 115 -11.85 -4.91 -5.33
C GLY A 115 -13.03 -5.21 -4.40
N ILE A 116 -13.66 -6.38 -4.54
CA ILE A 116 -14.71 -6.85 -3.61
C ILE A 116 -14.13 -6.98 -2.19
N GLY A 117 -12.95 -7.59 -2.05
CA GLY A 117 -12.28 -7.72 -0.76
C GLY A 117 -12.02 -6.36 -0.11
N ILE A 118 -11.47 -5.41 -0.86
CA ILE A 118 -11.22 -4.04 -0.37
C ILE A 118 -12.55 -3.37 -0.01
N PHE A 119 -13.58 -3.48 -0.85
CA PHE A 119 -14.86 -2.83 -0.60
C PHE A 119 -15.51 -3.29 0.72
N LEU A 120 -15.45 -4.59 1.00
CA LEU A 120 -16.04 -5.19 2.19
C LEU A 120 -15.23 -4.95 3.46
N PHE A 121 -13.90 -5.01 3.37
CA PHE A 121 -13.02 -5.04 4.54
C PHE A 121 -12.27 -3.73 4.80
N ALA A 122 -12.36 -2.72 3.93
CA ALA A 122 -11.71 -1.43 4.15
C ALA A 122 -12.42 -0.57 5.21
N PRO A 123 -11.67 0.20 6.03
CA PRO A 123 -10.20 0.22 6.08
C PRO A 123 -9.69 -0.87 7.02
N LEU A 124 -8.55 -1.47 6.70
CA LEU A 124 -7.88 -2.37 7.64
C LEU A 124 -7.12 -1.54 8.68
N GLU A 125 -7.45 -1.78 9.94
CA GLU A 125 -6.92 -1.07 11.11
C GLU A 125 -5.51 -1.57 11.46
N ASP A 126 -4.50 -0.69 11.47
CA ASP A 126 -3.13 -1.04 11.86
C ASP A 126 -2.85 -0.62 13.30
N LYS A 127 -2.22 -1.51 14.10
CA LYS A 127 -1.83 -1.21 15.49
C LYS A 127 -0.99 0.07 15.60
N ASN A 128 -0.19 0.39 14.57
CA ASN A 128 0.67 1.58 14.54
C ASN A 128 -0.07 2.87 14.09
N LYS A 129 -1.34 2.76 13.72
CA LYS A 129 -2.22 3.87 13.39
C LYS A 129 -3.58 3.63 14.07
N PRO A 130 -3.65 3.78 15.41
CA PRO A 130 -4.93 3.75 16.10
C PRO A 130 -5.78 4.89 15.54
N LEU A 131 -6.96 4.53 15.03
CA LEU A 131 -7.90 5.47 14.43
C LEU A 131 -9.09 5.58 15.37
N GLU A 132 -9.58 6.80 15.56
CA GLU A 132 -10.89 6.96 16.18
C GLU A 132 -11.97 6.37 15.25
N GLU A 133 -13.08 5.88 15.82
CA GLU A 133 -14.14 5.22 15.06
C GLU A 133 -14.74 6.11 13.96
N GLU A 134 -14.73 7.43 14.14
CA GLU A 134 -15.14 8.41 13.12
C GLU A 134 -14.16 8.47 11.95
N GLU A 135 -12.85 8.52 12.23
CA GLU A 135 -11.80 8.51 11.20
C GLU A 135 -11.80 7.20 10.42
N LYS A 136 -11.98 6.07 11.11
CA LYS A 136 -12.09 4.74 10.50
C LYS A 136 -13.25 4.66 9.50
N LYS A 137 -14.42 5.21 9.86
CA LYS A 137 -15.56 5.28 8.93
C LYS A 137 -15.26 6.17 7.73
N ALA A 138 -14.60 7.31 7.94
CA ALA A 138 -14.24 8.24 6.88
C ALA A 138 -13.24 7.64 5.88
N LEU A 139 -12.15 7.03 6.39
CA LEU A 139 -11.13 6.36 5.57
C LEU A 139 -11.71 5.16 4.81
N GLY A 140 -12.56 4.35 5.46
CA GLY A 140 -13.25 3.25 4.79
C GLY A 140 -14.13 3.70 3.63
N LYS A 141 -14.88 4.79 3.82
CA LYS A 141 -15.71 5.37 2.75
C LYS A 141 -14.84 5.87 1.59
N LYS A 142 -13.72 6.54 1.88
CA LYS A 142 -12.76 6.99 0.85
C LYS A 142 -12.16 5.82 0.09
N ALA A 143 -11.67 4.79 0.78
CA ALA A 143 -11.11 3.59 0.16
C ALA A 143 -12.11 2.91 -0.80
N ARG A 144 -13.39 2.81 -0.40
CA ARG A 144 -14.46 2.28 -1.25
C ARG A 144 -14.70 3.13 -2.50
N ILE A 145 -14.69 4.45 -2.37
CA ILE A 145 -14.83 5.37 -3.50
C ILE A 145 -13.63 5.21 -4.46
N ILE A 146 -12.40 5.15 -3.93
CA ILE A 146 -11.19 5.01 -4.73
C ILE A 146 -11.19 3.69 -5.48
N VAL A 147 -11.46 2.55 -4.81
CA VAL A 147 -11.42 1.24 -5.48
C VAL A 147 -12.49 1.14 -6.59
N VAL A 148 -13.70 1.67 -6.36
CA VAL A 148 -14.74 1.72 -7.40
C VAL A 148 -14.29 2.62 -8.56
N THR A 149 -13.67 3.76 -8.26
CA THR A 149 -13.14 4.68 -9.27
C THR A 149 -12.05 4.01 -10.09
N GLU A 150 -11.08 3.34 -9.46
CA GLU A 150 -10.00 2.62 -10.17
C GLU A 150 -10.52 1.48 -11.03
N LEU A 151 -11.53 0.74 -10.56
CA LEU A 151 -12.18 -0.30 -11.37
C LEU A 151 -12.83 0.29 -12.63
N VAL A 152 -13.60 1.37 -12.49
CA VAL A 152 -14.25 2.07 -13.61
C VAL A 152 -13.23 2.69 -14.55
N VAL A 153 -12.22 3.38 -14.02
CA VAL A 153 -11.14 4.00 -14.80
C VAL A 153 -10.36 2.94 -15.58
N GLY A 154 -10.07 1.78 -14.97
CA GLY A 154 -9.45 0.67 -15.68
C GLY A 154 -10.32 0.12 -16.81
N MET A 155 -11.64 0.03 -16.65
CA MET A 155 -12.56 -0.35 -17.73
C MET A 155 -12.54 0.67 -18.89
N VAL A 156 -12.53 1.97 -18.58
CA VAL A 156 -12.43 3.03 -19.60
C VAL A 156 -11.09 2.94 -20.34
N PHE A 157 -9.99 2.78 -19.61
CA PHE A 157 -8.67 2.65 -20.22
C PHE A 157 -8.51 1.36 -21.02
N LEU A 158 -9.23 0.29 -20.69
CA LEU A 158 -9.17 -0.94 -21.47
C LEU A 158 -9.58 -0.72 -22.93
N MET A 159 -10.49 0.24 -23.18
CA MET A 159 -10.95 0.62 -24.52
C MET A 159 -9.92 1.44 -25.31
N VAL A 160 -8.92 2.01 -24.65
CA VAL A 160 -7.93 2.93 -25.25
C VAL A 160 -6.54 2.29 -25.28
N ASN A 161 -6.08 1.77 -24.14
CA ASN A 161 -4.79 1.13 -23.98
C ASN A 161 -4.84 0.10 -22.83
N LYS A 162 -4.81 -1.19 -23.20
CA LYS A 162 -4.78 -2.32 -22.27
C LYS A 162 -3.69 -2.22 -21.20
N LYS A 163 -2.51 -1.69 -21.53
CA LYS A 163 -1.38 -1.55 -20.58
C LYS A 163 -1.66 -0.52 -19.49
N VAL A 164 -2.37 0.56 -19.81
CA VAL A 164 -2.83 1.55 -18.81
C VAL A 164 -3.85 0.90 -17.87
N ALA A 165 -4.81 0.14 -18.41
CA ALA A 165 -5.77 -0.59 -17.60
C ALA A 165 -5.09 -1.58 -16.64
N TYR A 166 -4.07 -2.30 -17.12
CA TYR A 166 -3.28 -3.21 -16.29
C TYR A 166 -2.51 -2.51 -15.18
N ALA A 167 -1.99 -1.30 -15.43
CA ALA A 167 -1.31 -0.51 -14.40
C ALA A 167 -2.29 -0.09 -13.29
N VAL A 168 -3.48 0.39 -13.64
CA VAL A 168 -4.50 0.79 -12.66
C VAL A 168 -5.03 -0.42 -11.90
N TRP A 169 -5.41 -1.50 -12.60
CA TRP A 169 -5.92 -2.71 -11.95
C TRP A 169 -4.84 -3.47 -11.16
N GLY A 170 -3.57 -3.36 -11.55
CA GLY A 170 -2.46 -3.86 -10.75
C GLY A 170 -2.46 -3.26 -9.35
N ALA A 171 -2.75 -1.96 -9.21
CA ALA A 171 -2.83 -1.31 -7.90
C ALA A 171 -3.91 -1.94 -7.01
N VAL A 172 -5.11 -2.15 -7.57
CA VAL A 172 -6.23 -2.83 -6.90
C VAL A 172 -5.84 -4.25 -6.48
N ILE A 173 -5.25 -5.03 -7.39
CA ILE A 173 -4.83 -6.42 -7.14
C ILE A 173 -3.85 -6.48 -5.97
N TRP A 174 -2.77 -5.68 -6.01
CA TRP A 174 -1.74 -5.72 -4.98
C TRP A 174 -2.23 -5.18 -3.63
N CYS A 175 -3.11 -4.18 -3.62
CA CYS A 175 -3.80 -3.76 -2.41
C CYS A 175 -4.66 -4.90 -1.85
N GLY A 176 -5.41 -5.62 -2.68
CA GLY A 176 -6.21 -6.77 -2.26
C GLY A 176 -5.37 -7.95 -1.74
N VAL A 177 -4.22 -8.24 -2.37
CA VAL A 177 -3.27 -9.25 -1.88
C VAL A 177 -2.77 -8.89 -0.48
N SER A 178 -2.53 -7.61 -0.20
CA SER A 178 -2.12 -7.16 1.13
C SER A 178 -3.19 -7.37 2.21
N TYR A 179 -4.47 -7.45 1.83
CA TYR A 179 -5.57 -7.81 2.73
C TYR A 179 -5.57 -9.30 3.05
N LEU A 180 -5.19 -10.17 2.10
CA LEU A 180 -5.05 -11.61 2.35
C LEU A 180 -3.84 -11.93 3.24
N ALA A 181 -2.78 -11.11 3.16
CA ALA A 181 -1.63 -11.20 4.05
C ALA A 181 -1.91 -10.68 5.48
N TRP A 182 -3.00 -9.93 5.67
CA TRP A 182 -3.34 -9.29 6.94
C TRP A 182 -3.66 -10.28 8.08
N PRO A 183 -4.52 -11.31 7.89
CA PRO A 183 -4.78 -12.32 8.93
C PRO A 183 -3.52 -13.05 9.39
N VAL A 184 -2.58 -13.33 8.47
CA VAL A 184 -1.31 -13.98 8.78
C VAL A 184 -0.46 -13.11 9.72
N LYS A 185 -0.37 -11.80 9.44
CA LYS A 185 0.29 -10.83 10.32
C LYS A 185 -0.31 -10.85 11.72
N ARG A 186 -1.64 -10.73 11.80
CA ARG A 186 -2.37 -10.69 13.08
C ARG A 186 -2.17 -11.96 13.91
N TYR A 187 -2.07 -13.12 13.24
CA TYR A 187 -1.78 -14.39 13.89
C TYR A 187 -0.34 -14.46 14.43
N MET A 188 0.65 -13.98 13.67
CA MET A 188 2.05 -13.95 14.11
C MET A 188 2.27 -13.00 15.29
N GLU A 189 1.65 -11.82 15.28
CA GLU A 189 1.73 -10.86 16.40
C GLU A 189 1.15 -11.44 17.69
N LYS A 190 -0.06 -12.03 17.61
CA LYS A 190 -0.72 -12.63 18.78
C LYS A 190 0.10 -13.78 19.40
N ASN A 191 0.77 -14.58 18.57
CA ASN A 191 1.63 -15.66 19.02
C ASN A 191 3.01 -15.19 19.53
N GLY A 192 3.47 -14.01 19.10
CA GLY A 192 4.66 -13.37 19.64
C GLY A 192 4.42 -12.80 21.04
N GLU A 193 3.34 -12.03 21.20
CA GLU A 193 2.90 -11.48 22.50
C GLU A 193 2.69 -12.61 23.53
N ASN A 194 1.99 -13.69 23.17
CA ASN A 194 1.80 -14.86 24.04
C ASN A 194 3.10 -15.58 24.46
N ARG A 195 4.22 -15.37 23.77
CA ARG A 195 5.53 -15.95 24.15
C ARG A 195 6.35 -15.01 25.02
N GLU A 196 6.13 -13.70 24.93
CA GLU A 196 6.76 -12.70 25.80
C GLU A 196 6.04 -12.65 27.15
N ASP A 197 4.71 -12.82 27.20
CA ASP A 197 3.94 -12.86 28.45
C ASP A 197 4.12 -14.16 29.27
N ASN A 198 4.69 -15.22 28.66
CA ASN A 198 4.93 -16.52 29.30
C ASN A 198 6.40 -16.76 29.71
N ASN A 199 7.27 -15.76 29.56
CA ASN A 199 8.68 -15.78 29.97
C ASN A 199 8.96 -14.73 31.04
#